data_AF-A0A847H6X5-F1
#
_entry.id   AF-A0A847H6X5-F1
#
_cell.length_a   1.000
_cell.length_b   1.000
_cell.length_c   1.000
_cell.angle_alpha   90.00
_cell.angle_beta   90.00
_cell.angle_gamma   90.00
#
_symmetry.space_group_name_H-M   'P 1'
#
loop_
_entity.id
_entity.type
_entity.pdbx_description
1 polymer ?
#
loop_
_entity_poly.entity_id
_entity_poly.type
_entity_poly.pdbx_seq_one_letter_code
_entity_poly.pdbx_strand_id
1 'polypeptide(L)'
;MRKKLTKTGNSHALIIPPAFLDILKIDKNTELEVTIENGKIIAFPVKKPDWNNIPEEDEKLSTEELESLKKGEEDIKAGRAVDADEVWKRLGL
;
A
#
# COMPACT_ATOMS: atom_id res chain seq x y z
N MET A 1 -4.53 29.78 8.19
CA MET A 1 -3.99 30.13 9.52
C MET A 1 -2.49 30.35 9.43
N ARG A 2 -1.91 31.27 10.21
CA ARG A 2 -0.44 31.45 10.30
C ARG A 2 0.03 30.99 11.69
N LYS A 3 1.02 30.11 11.73
CA LYS A 3 1.66 29.62 12.95
C LYS A 3 3.17 29.83 12.83
N LYS A 4 3.85 29.95 13.96
CA LYS A 4 5.32 29.94 14.03
C LYS A 4 5.78 28.61 14.60
N LEU A 5 7.02 28.23 14.27
CA LEU A 5 7.68 27.12 14.91
C LEU A 5 8.03 27.47 16.35
N THR A 6 7.90 26.50 17.23
CA THR A 6 8.29 26.58 18.63
C THR A 6 9.47 25.66 18.87
N LYS A 7 10.43 26.09 19.70
CA LYS A 7 11.54 25.23 20.13
C LYS A 7 11.02 24.20 21.14
N THR A 8 11.27 22.92 20.86
CA THR A 8 10.94 21.79 21.73
C THR A 8 12.19 20.92 21.87
N GLY A 9 12.85 20.99 23.03
CA GLY A 9 14.15 20.36 23.24
C GLY A 9 15.19 20.88 22.26
N ASN A 10 15.78 19.96 21.48
CA ASN A 10 16.77 20.27 20.44
C ASN A 10 16.14 20.47 19.04
N SER A 11 14.81 20.45 18.94
CA SER A 11 14.08 20.50 17.66
C SER A 11 13.12 21.68 17.59
N HIS A 12 12.59 21.91 16.39
CA HIS A 12 11.49 22.84 16.16
C HIS A 12 10.20 22.04 15.90
N ALA A 13 9.10 22.50 16.47
CA ALA A 13 7.79 21.88 16.34
C ALA A 13 6.75 22.88 15.84
N LEU A 14 5.80 22.38 15.03
CA LEU A 14 4.62 23.12 14.62
C LEU A 14 3.42 22.63 15.43
N ILE A 15 2.78 23.53 16.18
CA ILE A 15 1.63 23.16 17.03
C ILE A 15 0.35 23.13 16.20
N ILE A 16 -0.11 21.91 15.91
CA ILE A 16 -1.38 21.63 15.25
C ILE A 16 -2.52 21.72 16.28
N PRO A 17 -3.59 22.50 16.03
CA PRO A 17 -4.73 22.57 16.94
C PRO A 17 -5.46 21.22 17.04
N PRO A 18 -6.01 20.86 18.21
CA PRO A 18 -6.68 19.58 18.43
C PRO A 18 -7.77 19.26 17.40
N ALA A 19 -8.58 20.26 17.02
CA ALA A 19 -9.64 20.09 16.04
C ALA A 19 -9.17 19.54 14.67
N PHE A 20 -7.93 19.84 14.25
CA PHE A 20 -7.39 19.25 13.01
C PHE A 20 -7.04 17.78 13.19
N LEU A 21 -6.53 17.41 14.37
CA LEU A 21 -6.23 16.02 14.70
C LEU A 21 -7.51 15.18 14.76
N ASP A 22 -8.59 15.74 15.33
CA ASP A 22 -9.91 15.08 15.39
C ASP A 22 -10.48 14.82 13.98
N ILE A 23 -10.41 15.83 13.10
CA ILE A 23 -10.88 15.71 11.70
C ILE A 23 -10.06 14.67 10.94
N LEU A 24 -8.74 14.65 11.14
CA LEU A 24 -7.82 13.72 10.48
C LEU A 24 -7.75 12.36 11.17
N LYS A 25 -8.45 12.18 12.30
CA LYS A 25 -8.43 10.99 13.16
C LYS A 25 -7.00 10.57 13.56
N ILE A 26 -6.17 11.54 13.89
CA ILE A 26 -4.78 11.34 14.33
C ILE A 26 -4.74 11.42 15.86
N ASP A 27 -4.20 10.39 16.50
CA ASP A 27 -3.94 10.37 17.94
C ASP A 27 -2.43 10.37 18.25
N LYS A 28 -2.07 10.31 19.54
CA LYS A 28 -0.66 10.35 19.98
C LYS A 28 0.17 9.16 19.53
N ASN A 29 -0.47 8.05 19.20
CA ASN A 29 0.17 6.82 18.74
C ASN A 29 0.17 6.70 17.22
N THR A 30 -0.53 7.59 16.51
CA THR A 30 -0.53 7.60 15.05
C THR A 30 0.83 8.07 14.54
N GLU A 31 1.54 7.20 13.81
CA GLU A 31 2.78 7.56 13.12
C GLU A 31 2.47 8.39 11.88
N LEU A 32 3.26 9.43 11.66
CA LEU A 32 3.14 10.32 10.50
C LEU A 32 4.43 10.25 9.68
N GLU A 33 4.28 10.11 8.37
CA GLU A 33 5.35 10.37 7.42
C GLU A 33 5.33 11.87 7.05
N VAL A 34 6.51 12.48 6.96
CA VAL A 34 6.68 13.89 6.63
C VAL A 34 7.58 14.02 5.42
N THR A 35 7.08 14.67 4.38
CA THR A 35 7.81 14.92 3.13
C THR A 35 7.75 16.40 2.75
N ILE A 36 8.62 16.80 1.82
CA ILE A 36 8.66 18.15 1.25
C ILE A 36 8.35 18.04 -0.23
N GLU A 37 7.21 18.60 -0.64
CA GLU A 37 6.82 18.69 -2.05
C GLU A 37 6.48 20.12 -2.42
N ASN A 38 7.06 20.62 -3.50
CA ASN A 38 6.79 21.98 -4.02
C ASN A 38 6.96 23.09 -2.97
N GLY A 39 7.96 22.97 -2.09
CA GLY A 39 8.23 23.92 -1.01
C GLY A 39 7.20 23.88 0.14
N LYS A 40 6.35 22.87 0.18
CA LYS A 40 5.36 22.63 1.24
C LYS A 40 5.77 21.42 2.07
N ILE A 41 5.57 21.50 3.37
CA ILE A 41 5.67 20.33 4.25
C ILE A 41 4.33 19.61 4.19
N ILE A 42 4.36 18.33 3.82
CA ILE A 42 3.20 17.46 3.78
C ILE A 42 3.43 16.38 4.84
N ALA A 43 2.44 16.21 5.71
CA ALA A 43 2.45 15.17 6.74
C ALA A 43 1.18 14.33 6.61
N PHE A 44 1.32 13.01 6.59
CA PHE A 44 0.20 12.08 6.43
C PHE A 44 0.40 10.83 7.30
N PRO A 45 -0.70 10.20 7.76
CA PRO A 45 -0.62 9.01 8.59
C PRO A 45 -0.04 7.82 7.82
N VAL A 46 0.85 7.08 8.48
CA VAL A 46 1.37 5.83 7.95
C VAL A 46 0.33 4.74 8.21
N LYS A 47 -0.30 4.23 7.15
CA LYS A 47 -1.05 2.98 7.23
C LYS A 47 -0.05 1.83 7.30
N LYS A 48 0.30 1.41 8.52
CA LYS A 48 0.91 0.09 8.69
C LYS A 48 -0.12 -0.94 8.22
N PRO A 49 0.27 -1.96 7.43
CA PRO A 49 -0.62 -3.07 7.16
C PRO A 49 -0.97 -3.71 8.51
N ASP A 50 -2.21 -3.53 8.94
CA ASP A 50 -2.74 -4.24 10.09
C ASP A 50 -3.00 -5.66 9.60
N TRP A 51 -2.02 -6.55 9.74
CA TRP A 51 -2.13 -7.95 9.34
C TRP A 51 -3.26 -8.68 10.10
N ASN A 52 -3.80 -8.09 11.17
CA ASN A 52 -4.94 -8.61 11.92
C ASN A 52 -6.28 -8.02 11.46
N ASN A 53 -6.27 -7.00 10.61
CA ASN A 53 -7.45 -6.30 10.13
C ASN A 53 -7.29 -5.95 8.64
N ILE A 54 -6.94 -6.98 7.86
CA ILE A 54 -7.08 -6.98 6.42
C ILE A 54 -8.59 -7.06 6.19
N PRO A 55 -9.26 -6.02 5.66
CA PRO A 55 -10.61 -6.23 5.15
C PRO A 55 -10.48 -7.34 4.11
N GLU A 56 -11.25 -8.42 4.28
CA GLU A 56 -11.53 -9.37 3.22
C GLU A 56 -12.31 -8.58 2.13
N GLU A 57 -11.62 -7.69 1.40
CA GLU A 57 -11.97 -7.47 0.01
C GLU A 57 -11.71 -8.81 -0.65
N ASP A 58 -12.74 -9.65 -0.60
CA ASP A 58 -13.01 -10.72 -1.53
C ASP A 58 -13.02 -10.08 -2.93
N GLU A 59 -11.84 -9.75 -3.45
CA GLU A 59 -11.62 -9.70 -4.89
C GLU A 59 -11.73 -11.16 -5.34
N LYS A 60 -12.98 -11.63 -5.41
CA LYS A 60 -13.31 -12.96 -5.89
C LYS A 60 -12.71 -13.03 -7.27
N LEU A 61 -11.62 -13.77 -7.41
CA LEU A 61 -11.11 -14.20 -8.71
C LEU A 61 -12.31 -14.62 -9.53
N SER A 62 -12.45 -14.00 -10.70
CA SER A 62 -13.53 -14.34 -11.61
C SER A 62 -13.48 -15.84 -11.89
N THR A 63 -14.63 -16.45 -12.16
CA THR A 63 -14.70 -17.89 -12.49
C THR A 63 -13.72 -18.29 -13.60
N GLU A 64 -13.43 -17.36 -14.52
CA GLU A 64 -12.50 -17.53 -15.64
C GLU A 64 -11.02 -17.62 -15.18
N GLU A 65 -10.63 -16.87 -14.15
CA GLU A 65 -9.28 -16.93 -13.57
C GLU A 65 -9.06 -18.22 -12.78
N LEU A 66 -10.09 -18.69 -12.05
CA LEU A 66 -10.05 -19.96 -11.33
C LEU A 66 -9.94 -21.17 -12.27
N GLU A 67 -10.62 -21.13 -13.41
CA GLU A 67 -10.52 -22.17 -14.43
C GLU A 67 -9.14 -22.17 -15.11
N SER A 68 -8.56 -21.00 -15.36
CA SER A 68 -7.22 -20.87 -15.94
C SER A 68 -6.13 -21.42 -15.01
N LEU A 69 -6.26 -21.20 -13.69
CA LEU A 69 -5.35 -21.73 -12.69
C LEU A 69 -5.46 -23.25 -12.52
N LYS A 70 -6.69 -23.79 -12.48
CA LYS A 70 -6.91 -25.25 -12.41
C LYS A 70 -6.33 -25.97 -13.63
N LYS A 71 -6.52 -25.41 -14.82
CA LYS A 71 -5.97 -25.96 -16.06
C LYS A 71 -4.43 -25.96 -16.05
N GLY A 72 -3.82 -24.86 -15.58
CA GLY A 72 -2.37 -24.79 -15.41
C GLY A 72 -1.83 -25.82 -14.42
N GLU A 73 -2.53 -26.05 -13.31
CA GLU A 73 -2.15 -27.07 -12.32
C GLU A 73 -2.24 -28.49 -12.90
N GLU A 74 -3.27 -28.79 -13.68
CA GLU A 74 -3.40 -30.06 -14.39
C GLU A 74 -2.30 -30.26 -15.44
N ASP A 75 -1.92 -29.21 -16.17
CA ASP A 75 -0.84 -29.29 -17.16
C ASP A 75 0.54 -29.50 -16.50
N ILE A 76 0.81 -28.86 -15.35
CA ILE A 76 2.01 -29.11 -14.53
C ILE A 76 2.01 -30.55 -14.02
N LYS A 77 0.89 -31.02 -13.47
CA LYS A 77 0.75 -32.36 -12.90
C LYS A 77 0.82 -33.46 -13.96
N ALA A 78 0.35 -33.18 -15.18
CA ALA A 78 0.44 -34.08 -16.32
C ALA A 78 1.81 -34.03 -17.02
N GLY A 79 2.76 -33.22 -16.54
CA GLY A 79 4.07 -33.05 -17.18
C GLY A 79 4.01 -32.42 -18.57
N ARG A 80 2.91 -31.70 -18.87
CA ARG A 80 2.64 -30.99 -20.13
C ARG A 80 3.07 -29.52 -20.06
N ALA A 81 3.92 -29.14 -19.11
CA ALA A 81 4.49 -27.81 -19.07
C ALA A 81 5.26 -27.57 -20.38
N VAL A 82 4.77 -26.64 -21.20
CA VAL A 82 5.55 -26.09 -22.30
C VAL A 82 6.73 -25.37 -21.70
N ASP A 83 7.93 -25.74 -22.15
CA ASP A 83 9.16 -25.06 -21.77
C ASP A 83 8.97 -23.56 -22.04
N ALA A 84 9.33 -22.71 -21.07
CA ALA A 84 9.12 -21.28 -21.19
C ALA A 84 9.70 -20.78 -22.51
N ASP A 85 10.89 -21.27 -22.89
CA ASP A 85 11.60 -20.95 -24.13
C ASP A 85 10.76 -21.22 -25.41
N GLU A 86 9.93 -22.25 -25.40
CA GLU A 86 9.03 -22.58 -26.52
C GLU A 86 7.86 -21.59 -26.63
N VAL A 87 7.37 -21.09 -25.49
CA VAL A 87 6.31 -20.07 -25.43
C VAL A 87 6.81 -18.72 -25.93
N TRP A 88 8.01 -18.30 -25.51
CA TRP A 88 8.65 -17.06 -25.99
C TRP A 88 8.82 -17.08 -27.52
N LYS A 89 9.31 -18.19 -28.07
CA LYS A 89 9.45 -18.39 -29.53
C LYS A 89 8.12 -18.31 -30.29
N ARG A 90 7.04 -18.87 -29.74
CA ARG A 90 5.72 -18.85 -30.38
C ARG A 90 5.06 -17.48 -30.37
N LEU A 91 5.32 -16.68 -29.34
CA LEU A 91 4.78 -15.33 -29.19
C LEU A 91 5.63 -14.27 -29.91
N GLY A 92 6.81 -14.64 -30.43
CA GLY A 92 7.69 -13.74 -31.16
C GLY A 92 8.30 -12.64 -30.29
N LEU A 93 8.42 -12.91 -28.98
CA LEU A 93 9.03 -12.03 -27.97
C LEU A 93 10.50 -12.36 -27.77
#